data_AF-A0A834L5W3-F1
#
_entry.id   AF-A0A834L5W3-F1
#
_cell.length_a   1.000
_cell.length_b   1.000
_cell.length_c   1.000
_cell.angle_alpha   90.00
_cell.angle_beta   90.00
_cell.angle_gamma   90.00
#
_symmetry.space_group_name_H-M   'P 1'
#
loop_
_entity.id
_entity.type
_entity.pdbx_description
1 polymer ?
#
loop_
_entity_poly.entity_id
_entity_poly.type
_entity_poly.pdbx_seq_one_letter_code
_entity_poly.pdbx_strand_id
1 'polypeptide(L)'
;MQNSDSGSMTFCSKAGSSSQRTSPFREIVGYAAEQLSSSSLCSSPDDNSIEGIKLEETESWHLRVACATIWPGMVLAVCPYLDRYFLASAGNAFYVCGFPNDNSQRVRRLAVGRTRFMIMTLTAHFTRIAVGDCRDGILFYTYHEDARKLDQLYCDPVQRLVADCILMDVDTAVVSDRKGSIAVLSCSNQSEDNASPERNLTRSCSFYMGEIAVSIRKGSFSYKLPADDILKGFDVANTIMDLSHNSIMASTLLGSIIVFIPISREEHALLEALQARLVVHPLTAPILGNDHNEFRSRESSAGVPKILDGDMLAQFLELTSMQQEAVLELPLGSPDTVMLSSKPPSSPAPITVNQVVRLLERVHYALN
;
A
#
# COMPACT_ATOMS: atom_id res chain seq x y z
N MET A 1 9.90 -73.26 5.09
CA MET A 1 11.26 -73.37 5.67
C MET A 1 11.79 -71.93 5.77
N GLN A 2 11.58 -71.25 6.91
CA GLN A 2 12.45 -71.15 8.11
C GLN A 2 13.77 -70.40 7.80
N ASN A 3 14.22 -69.32 8.47
CA ASN A 3 14.01 -68.64 9.78
C ASN A 3 14.39 -67.14 9.60
N SER A 4 13.77 -66.10 10.18
CA SER A 4 13.66 -65.60 11.59
C SER A 4 14.93 -64.97 12.20
N ASP A 5 14.83 -63.68 12.60
CA ASP A 5 15.19 -63.06 13.90
C ASP A 5 15.38 -61.51 13.73
N SER A 6 14.54 -60.62 14.29
CA SER A 6 14.28 -60.23 15.70
C SER A 6 15.31 -59.24 16.29
N GLY A 7 14.85 -58.06 16.73
CA GLY A 7 15.65 -57.16 17.59
C GLY A 7 15.17 -55.71 17.69
N SER A 8 14.20 -55.44 18.56
CA SER A 8 13.91 -54.11 19.15
C SER A 8 14.83 -53.86 20.35
N MET A 9 15.25 -52.61 20.61
CA MET A 9 15.47 -52.07 21.97
C MET A 9 15.78 -50.55 21.92
N THR A 10 14.92 -49.77 22.57
CA THR A 10 15.18 -48.44 23.16
C THR A 10 16.26 -48.51 24.24
N PHE A 11 17.04 -47.45 24.50
CA PHE A 11 17.33 -46.92 25.86
C PHE A 11 18.13 -45.60 25.81
N CYS A 12 17.73 -44.68 26.69
CA CYS A 12 18.35 -43.39 27.03
C CYS A 12 19.75 -43.53 27.66
N SER A 13 20.57 -42.48 27.62
CA SER A 13 21.29 -41.92 28.81
C SER A 13 22.13 -40.68 28.48
N LYS A 14 22.17 -39.77 29.46
CA LYS A 14 22.84 -38.46 29.50
C LYS A 14 24.33 -38.54 29.89
N ALA A 15 25.03 -37.48 29.48
CA ALA A 15 26.16 -36.79 30.12
C ALA A 15 27.54 -37.47 30.22
N GLY A 16 28.56 -36.76 29.73
CA GLY A 16 29.97 -37.04 30.01
C GLY A 16 30.89 -36.15 29.18
N SER A 17 31.75 -35.38 29.84
CA SER A 17 32.51 -34.24 29.35
C SER A 17 33.95 -34.59 28.88
N SER A 18 34.64 -33.58 28.33
CA SER A 18 36.06 -33.47 27.92
C SER A 18 36.41 -34.09 26.54
N SER A 19 37.16 -33.43 25.64
CA SER A 19 38.44 -32.75 25.85
C SER A 19 38.73 -31.59 24.88
N GLN A 20 39.48 -30.60 25.39
CA GLN A 20 40.02 -29.40 24.76
C GLN A 20 41.01 -29.64 23.60
N ARG A 21 41.11 -28.66 22.69
CA ARG A 21 42.31 -28.07 22.02
C ARG A 21 41.78 -27.08 20.96
N THR A 22 42.20 -25.84 20.73
CA THR A 22 43.21 -24.89 21.26
C THR A 22 42.90 -23.57 20.54
N SER A 23 42.80 -22.42 21.23
CA SER A 23 43.26 -21.15 20.65
C SER A 23 43.60 -20.15 21.76
N PRO A 24 44.61 -19.28 21.58
CA PRO A 24 45.27 -18.57 22.66
C PRO A 24 44.72 -17.16 22.81
N PHE A 25 44.45 -16.70 24.02
CA PHE A 25 44.92 -15.43 24.61
C PHE A 25 44.45 -15.35 26.07
N ARG A 26 45.34 -14.86 26.94
CA ARG A 26 45.33 -15.01 28.40
C ARG A 26 44.19 -14.26 29.11
N GLU A 27 43.70 -14.91 30.16
CA GLU A 27 42.88 -14.38 31.25
C GLU A 27 43.54 -13.19 31.98
N ILE A 28 42.72 -12.17 32.27
CA ILE A 28 42.71 -11.53 33.59
C ILE A 28 41.29 -11.65 34.12
N VAL A 29 41.15 -12.43 35.18
CA VAL A 29 39.91 -12.70 35.91
C VAL A 29 39.54 -11.47 36.75
N GLY A 30 38.33 -10.97 36.55
CA GLY A 30 37.63 -10.05 37.46
C GLY A 30 36.13 -10.33 37.35
N TYR A 31 35.59 -11.05 38.33
CA TYR A 31 34.18 -11.38 38.41
C TYR A 31 33.35 -10.11 38.67
N ALA A 32 32.45 -9.76 37.75
CA ALA A 32 31.24 -8.99 38.06
C ALA A 32 30.21 -9.21 36.93
N ALA A 33 29.00 -9.62 37.31
CA ALA A 33 27.88 -9.75 36.39
C ALA A 33 27.38 -8.35 36.02
N GLU A 34 27.58 -7.93 34.77
CA GLU A 34 26.94 -6.72 34.24
C GLU A 34 25.67 -7.10 33.48
N GLN A 35 24.54 -7.00 34.20
CA GLN A 35 23.25 -6.77 33.56
C GLN A 35 23.28 -5.37 32.94
N LEU A 36 23.12 -5.30 31.62
CA LEU A 36 22.94 -4.05 30.90
C LEU A 36 21.54 -3.49 31.21
N SER A 37 21.48 -2.64 32.23
CA SER A 37 20.30 -1.84 32.57
C SER A 37 20.17 -0.66 31.61
N SER A 38 19.17 -0.69 30.74
CA SER A 38 18.73 0.46 29.96
C SER A 38 17.69 1.26 30.76
N SER A 39 18.13 2.25 31.53
CA SER A 39 17.26 3.29 32.07
C SER A 39 17.97 4.64 31.99
N SER A 40 17.70 5.39 30.93
CA SER A 40 18.03 6.82 30.86
C SER A 40 16.99 7.59 31.67
N LEU A 41 17.34 7.93 32.90
CA LEU A 41 16.57 8.86 33.74
C LEU A 41 17.00 10.29 33.37
N CYS A 42 16.17 11.00 32.62
CA CYS A 42 16.24 12.45 32.53
C CYS A 42 15.46 13.02 33.73
N SER A 43 16.18 13.66 34.65
CA SER A 43 15.67 14.28 35.86
C SER A 43 15.11 15.69 35.59
N SER A 44 13.98 16.00 36.23
CA SER A 44 13.47 17.35 36.50
C SER A 44 12.75 17.31 37.86
N PRO A 45 12.88 18.32 38.74
CA PRO A 45 12.56 18.19 40.15
C PRO A 45 11.11 18.52 40.52
N ASP A 46 10.59 17.69 41.45
CA ASP A 46 9.60 17.89 42.51
C ASP A 46 8.47 18.93 42.35
N ASP A 47 7.21 18.45 42.32
CA ASP A 47 6.26 18.76 43.40
C ASP A 47 4.96 17.91 43.33
N ASN A 48 4.65 17.31 44.48
CA ASN A 48 3.33 16.94 45.01
C ASN A 48 2.45 15.85 44.37
N SER A 49 2.47 14.70 45.07
CA SER A 49 1.30 13.90 45.48
C SER A 49 0.26 13.51 44.41
N ILE A 50 0.46 12.35 43.78
CA ILE A 50 -0.67 11.49 43.40
C ILE A 50 -0.36 10.07 43.86
N GLU A 51 -1.23 9.65 44.77
CA GLU A 51 -1.53 8.31 45.25
C GLU A 51 -1.09 7.19 44.31
N GLY A 52 -0.31 6.24 44.86
CA GLY A 52 0.29 5.14 44.12
C GLY A 52 -0.75 4.30 43.38
N ILE A 53 -0.84 4.52 42.07
CA ILE A 53 -1.32 3.50 41.15
C ILE A 53 -0.22 2.44 41.18
N LYS A 54 -0.47 1.34 41.90
CA LYS A 54 0.25 0.08 41.69
C LYS A 54 0.17 -0.18 40.19
N LEU A 55 1.26 0.09 39.49
CA LEU A 55 1.47 -0.40 38.14
C LEU A 55 1.42 -1.92 38.29
N GLU A 56 0.28 -2.52 37.96
CA GLU A 56 0.16 -3.97 37.85
C GLU A 56 1.35 -4.43 37.03
N GLU A 57 2.10 -5.37 37.61
CA GLU A 57 3.30 -5.95 37.03
C GLU A 57 3.07 -6.17 35.54
N THR A 58 3.78 -5.41 34.72
CA THR A 58 3.70 -5.48 33.26
C THR A 58 3.85 -6.93 32.86
N GLU A 59 2.76 -7.58 32.47
CA GLU A 59 2.77 -8.98 32.07
C GLU A 59 3.85 -9.13 31.00
N SER A 60 4.90 -9.90 31.33
CA SER A 60 5.97 -10.13 30.38
C SER A 60 5.39 -10.92 29.22
N TRP A 61 5.38 -10.32 28.03
CA TRP A 61 4.88 -10.98 26.83
C TRP A 61 5.75 -12.21 26.52
N HIS A 62 5.16 -13.40 26.61
CA HIS A 62 5.85 -14.66 26.29
C HIS A 62 5.42 -15.16 24.91
N LEU A 63 6.27 -15.00 23.91
CA LEU A 63 6.07 -15.62 22.61
C LEU A 63 6.31 -17.14 22.72
N ARG A 64 5.33 -17.93 22.27
CA ARG A 64 5.43 -19.39 22.19
C ARG A 64 5.10 -19.85 20.78
N VAL A 65 5.87 -20.81 20.29
CA VAL A 65 5.58 -21.44 19.00
C VAL A 65 4.28 -22.25 19.15
N ALA A 66 3.22 -21.83 18.46
CA ALA A 66 1.96 -22.55 18.43
C ALA A 66 1.97 -23.68 17.38
N CYS A 67 2.49 -23.41 16.17
CA CYS A 67 2.62 -24.45 15.15
C CYS A 67 3.76 -24.12 14.17
N ALA A 68 4.27 -25.15 13.50
CA ALA A 68 5.21 -25.03 12.39
C ALA A 68 4.76 -25.96 11.26
N THR A 69 4.72 -25.45 10.03
CA THR A 69 4.28 -26.20 8.84
C THR A 69 5.27 -26.00 7.71
N ILE A 70 5.62 -27.08 7.01
CA ILE A 70 6.51 -27.06 5.85
C ILE A 70 5.71 -26.71 4.59
N TRP A 71 6.20 -25.75 3.82
CA TRP A 71 5.60 -25.27 2.58
C TRP A 71 6.43 -25.66 1.34
N PRO A 72 5.79 -25.96 0.20
CA PRO A 72 6.48 -26.35 -1.04
C PRO A 72 6.97 -25.12 -1.82
N GLY A 73 7.73 -24.24 -1.18
CA GLY A 73 8.25 -23.02 -1.77
C GLY A 73 8.49 -21.91 -0.75
N MET A 74 9.05 -20.80 -1.22
CA MET A 74 9.26 -19.60 -0.40
C MET A 74 7.92 -18.93 -0.09
N VAL A 75 7.68 -18.64 1.20
CA VAL A 75 6.50 -17.92 1.67
C VAL A 75 6.84 -16.44 1.70
N LEU A 76 6.33 -15.68 0.72
CA LEU A 76 6.66 -14.25 0.54
C LEU A 76 5.57 -13.32 1.07
N ALA A 77 4.33 -13.79 1.07
CA ALA A 77 3.16 -13.05 1.48
C ALA A 77 2.21 -13.94 2.29
N VAL A 78 1.68 -13.36 3.37
CA VAL A 78 0.63 -13.92 4.22
C VAL A 78 -0.33 -12.78 4.57
N CYS A 79 -1.63 -13.01 4.47
CA CYS A 79 -2.63 -12.01 4.87
C CYS A 79 -3.86 -12.67 5.54
N PRO A 80 -4.54 -11.98 6.45
CA PRO A 80 -5.80 -12.45 7.01
C PRO A 80 -6.89 -12.52 5.93
N TYR A 81 -7.89 -13.39 6.12
CA TYR A 81 -8.99 -13.58 5.18
C TYR A 81 -10.28 -14.01 5.89
N LEU A 82 -11.37 -13.26 5.70
CA LEU A 82 -12.71 -13.56 6.26
C LEU A 82 -12.71 -13.86 7.79
N ASP A 83 -11.80 -13.26 8.55
CA ASP A 83 -11.60 -13.39 10.01
C ASP A 83 -11.29 -14.80 10.56
N ARG A 84 -11.57 -15.86 9.79
CA ARG A 84 -11.35 -17.26 10.18
C ARG A 84 -10.29 -17.97 9.34
N TYR A 85 -9.88 -17.35 8.24
CA TYR A 85 -8.89 -17.89 7.32
C TYR A 85 -7.70 -16.93 7.21
N PHE A 86 -6.64 -17.45 6.62
CA PHE A 86 -5.53 -16.65 6.13
C PHE A 86 -5.07 -17.19 4.78
N LEU A 87 -4.52 -16.33 3.97
CA LEU A 87 -3.85 -16.69 2.74
C LEU A 87 -2.36 -16.81 2.99
N ALA A 88 -1.72 -17.81 2.41
CA ALA A 88 -0.27 -17.93 2.40
C ALA A 88 0.21 -18.29 1.00
N SER A 89 1.23 -17.58 0.53
CA SER A 89 1.94 -17.92 -0.72
C SER A 89 3.02 -18.97 -0.45
N ALA A 90 3.33 -19.78 -1.46
CA ALA A 90 4.52 -20.62 -1.53
C ALA A 90 4.95 -20.73 -2.99
N GLY A 91 5.97 -19.98 -3.39
CA GLY A 91 6.41 -19.90 -4.79
C GLY A 91 5.33 -19.32 -5.70
N ASN A 92 4.84 -20.08 -6.68
CA ASN A 92 3.77 -19.68 -7.60
C ASN A 92 2.37 -20.18 -7.19
N ALA A 93 2.22 -20.70 -5.98
CA ALA A 93 0.94 -21.15 -5.44
C ALA A 93 0.57 -20.33 -4.22
N PHE A 94 -0.71 -20.13 -3.98
CA PHE A 94 -1.23 -19.62 -2.72
C PHE A 94 -2.33 -20.52 -2.18
N TYR A 95 -2.53 -20.50 -0.88
CA TYR A 95 -3.40 -21.42 -0.18
C TYR A 95 -4.36 -20.66 0.72
N VAL A 96 -5.64 -20.99 0.64
CA VAL A 96 -6.61 -20.62 1.67
C VAL A 96 -6.43 -21.57 2.83
N CYS A 97 -6.09 -21.03 3.99
CA CYS A 97 -5.76 -21.80 5.18
C CYS A 97 -6.66 -21.43 6.34
N GLY A 98 -6.88 -22.37 7.25
CA GLY A 98 -7.60 -22.12 8.48
C GLY A 98 -7.13 -23.04 9.60
N PHE A 99 -7.45 -22.65 10.83
CA PHE A 99 -7.26 -23.48 12.00
C PHE A 99 -8.54 -24.30 12.25
N PRO A 100 -8.48 -25.64 12.28
CA PRO A 100 -9.65 -26.46 12.52
C PRO A 100 -10.08 -26.37 13.99
N ASN A 101 -11.37 -26.10 14.24
CA ASN A 101 -12.04 -26.17 15.55
C ASN A 101 -11.21 -25.57 16.71
N ASP A 102 -10.78 -24.31 16.58
CA ASP A 102 -9.98 -23.58 17.57
C ASP A 102 -8.63 -24.22 17.94
N ASN A 103 -8.18 -25.23 17.19
CA ASN A 103 -6.86 -25.82 17.37
C ASN A 103 -5.81 -24.99 16.62
N SER A 104 -5.26 -24.00 17.32
CA SER A 104 -4.16 -23.15 16.85
C SER A 104 -2.85 -23.92 16.59
N GLN A 105 -2.77 -25.21 16.96
CA GLN A 105 -1.57 -26.04 16.81
C GLN A 105 -1.45 -26.67 15.42
N ARG A 106 -2.48 -26.61 14.57
CA ARG A 106 -2.43 -27.23 13.23
C ARG A 106 -3.10 -26.40 12.15
N VAL A 107 -2.33 -26.05 11.12
CA VAL A 107 -2.85 -25.38 9.92
C VAL A 107 -3.47 -26.40 8.98
N ARG A 108 -4.69 -26.11 8.48
CA ARG A 108 -5.34 -26.85 7.41
C ARG A 108 -5.35 -26.03 6.13
N ARG A 109 -4.88 -26.63 5.03
CA ARG A 109 -5.01 -26.08 3.67
C ARG A 109 -6.37 -26.48 3.11
N LEU A 110 -7.19 -25.50 2.74
CA LEU A 110 -8.58 -25.68 2.30
C LEU A 110 -8.70 -25.65 0.78
N ALA A 111 -8.02 -24.70 0.14
CA ALA A 111 -7.95 -24.56 -1.32
C ALA A 111 -6.56 -24.10 -1.73
N VAL A 112 -6.24 -24.28 -3.02
CA VAL A 112 -4.99 -23.82 -3.63
C VAL A 112 -5.29 -23.12 -4.94
N GLY A 113 -4.71 -21.94 -5.12
CA GLY A 113 -4.66 -21.22 -6.38
C GLY A 113 -3.22 -21.18 -6.89
N ARG A 114 -3.04 -21.07 -8.20
CA ARG A 114 -1.71 -21.01 -8.82
C ARG A 114 -1.65 -19.91 -9.85
N THR A 115 -0.54 -19.20 -9.86
CA THR A 115 -0.16 -18.21 -10.85
C THR A 115 0.92 -18.79 -11.77
N ARG A 116 1.17 -18.13 -12.90
CA ARG A 116 2.27 -18.54 -13.80
C ARG A 116 3.63 -18.26 -13.18
N PHE A 117 3.77 -17.14 -12.49
CA PHE A 117 5.02 -16.67 -11.90
C PHE A 117 4.97 -16.62 -10.38
N MET A 118 6.12 -16.35 -9.75
CA MET A 118 6.25 -16.31 -8.30
C MET A 118 5.37 -15.22 -7.71
N ILE A 119 4.55 -15.58 -6.72
CA ILE A 119 3.68 -14.67 -6.00
C ILE A 119 4.52 -13.82 -5.07
N MET A 120 4.39 -12.50 -5.18
CA MET A 120 5.13 -11.53 -4.38
C MET A 120 4.27 -10.93 -3.27
N THR A 121 2.98 -10.72 -3.51
CA THR A 121 2.06 -10.08 -2.56
C THR A 121 0.67 -10.73 -2.60
N LEU A 122 -0.01 -10.73 -1.46
CA LEU A 122 -1.37 -11.23 -1.28
C LEU A 122 -2.14 -10.21 -0.45
N THR A 123 -3.32 -9.86 -0.93
CA THR A 123 -4.25 -9.00 -0.21
C THR A 123 -5.67 -9.51 -0.43
N ALA A 124 -6.56 -9.21 0.51
CA ALA A 124 -7.95 -9.61 0.42
C ALA A 124 -8.88 -8.53 0.96
N HIS A 125 -10.05 -8.43 0.36
CA HIS A 125 -11.13 -7.55 0.78
C HIS A 125 -12.46 -8.30 0.62
N PHE A 126 -13.13 -8.59 1.74
CA PHE A 126 -14.24 -9.54 1.80
C PHE A 126 -13.91 -10.87 1.10
N THR A 127 -14.66 -11.24 0.05
CA THR A 127 -14.48 -12.48 -0.72
C THR A 127 -13.53 -12.33 -1.90
N ARG A 128 -13.03 -11.11 -2.14
CA ARG A 128 -12.06 -10.80 -3.19
C ARG A 128 -10.66 -11.03 -2.68
N ILE A 129 -9.88 -11.74 -3.48
CA ILE A 129 -8.46 -11.96 -3.24
C ILE A 129 -7.71 -11.35 -4.42
N ALA A 130 -6.68 -10.55 -4.14
CA ALA A 130 -5.77 -10.10 -5.17
C ALA A 130 -4.37 -10.67 -4.94
N VAL A 131 -3.81 -11.19 -6.02
CA VAL A 131 -2.54 -11.90 -6.04
C VAL A 131 -1.62 -11.16 -6.99
N GLY A 132 -0.57 -10.53 -6.46
CA GLY A 132 0.47 -9.88 -7.25
C GLY A 132 1.64 -10.82 -7.48
N ASP A 133 2.01 -11.06 -8.73
CA ASP A 133 3.16 -11.88 -9.08
C ASP A 133 4.32 -11.05 -9.65
N CYS A 134 5.47 -11.69 -9.84
CA CYS A 134 6.68 -11.01 -10.27
C CYS A 134 6.74 -10.67 -11.77
N ARG A 135 5.68 -10.87 -12.57
CA ARG A 135 5.74 -10.63 -14.03
C ARG A 135 4.42 -10.27 -14.72
N ASP A 136 3.34 -10.99 -14.44
CA ASP A 136 2.03 -10.80 -15.07
C ASP A 136 1.20 -9.70 -14.42
N GLY A 137 1.64 -9.16 -13.29
CA GLY A 137 0.90 -8.13 -12.57
C GLY A 137 0.01 -8.73 -11.48
N ILE A 138 -1.21 -8.22 -11.40
CA ILE A 138 -2.20 -8.57 -10.37
C ILE A 138 -3.36 -9.40 -10.94
N LEU A 139 -3.74 -10.43 -10.20
CA LEU A 139 -4.81 -11.37 -10.56
C LEU A 139 -5.86 -11.37 -9.46
N PHE A 140 -7.14 -11.28 -9.83
CA PHE A 140 -8.25 -11.37 -8.88
C PHE A 140 -8.79 -12.79 -8.83
N TYR A 141 -8.99 -13.27 -7.61
CA TYR A 141 -9.61 -14.56 -7.30
C TYR A 141 -10.81 -14.37 -6.37
N THR A 142 -11.69 -15.35 -6.36
CA THR A 142 -12.69 -15.54 -5.31
C THR A 142 -12.62 -16.95 -4.76
N TYR A 143 -12.94 -17.10 -3.47
CA TYR A 143 -12.99 -18.39 -2.80
C TYR A 143 -14.43 -18.81 -2.54
N HIS A 144 -14.82 -19.94 -3.10
CA HIS A 144 -16.10 -20.59 -2.86
C HIS A 144 -15.96 -21.57 -1.69
N GLU A 145 -16.51 -21.20 -0.53
CA GLU A 145 -16.35 -21.98 0.71
C GLU A 145 -16.97 -23.38 0.62
N ASP A 146 -18.19 -23.47 0.07
CA ASP A 146 -18.93 -24.73 -0.05
C ASP A 146 -18.19 -25.75 -0.93
N ALA A 147 -17.65 -25.26 -2.04
CA ALA A 147 -16.90 -26.08 -2.99
C ALA A 147 -15.41 -26.23 -2.62
N ARG A 148 -14.93 -25.46 -1.63
CA ARG A 148 -13.51 -25.28 -1.30
C ARG A 148 -12.64 -25.05 -2.53
N LYS A 149 -13.10 -24.15 -3.40
CA LYS A 149 -12.50 -23.89 -4.71
C LYS A 149 -12.14 -22.42 -4.84
N LEU A 150 -11.02 -22.16 -5.52
CA LEU A 150 -10.62 -20.82 -5.94
C LEU A 150 -10.88 -20.68 -7.43
N ASP A 151 -11.54 -19.59 -7.82
CA ASP A 151 -11.78 -19.25 -9.21
C ASP A 151 -11.12 -17.90 -9.53
N GLN A 152 -10.38 -17.86 -10.64
CA GLN A 152 -9.77 -16.64 -11.14
C GLN A 152 -10.82 -15.83 -11.90
N LEU A 153 -10.97 -14.57 -11.52
CA LEU A 153 -12.00 -13.68 -12.04
C LEU A 153 -11.44 -12.67 -13.05
N TYR A 154 -10.31 -12.04 -12.72
CA TYR A 154 -9.72 -10.99 -13.56
C TYR A 154 -8.20 -11.04 -13.61
N CYS A 155 -7.64 -10.49 -14.68
CA CYS A 155 -6.21 -10.33 -14.92
C CYS A 155 -5.80 -8.87 -15.10
N ASP A 156 -4.56 -8.53 -14.78
CA ASP A 156 -3.96 -7.25 -15.17
C ASP A 156 -3.90 -7.16 -16.71
N PRO A 157 -4.32 -6.04 -17.32
CA PRO A 157 -4.21 -5.84 -18.76
C PRO A 157 -2.76 -5.73 -19.25
N VAL A 158 -1.79 -5.47 -18.37
CA VAL A 158 -0.37 -5.29 -18.72
C VAL A 158 0.56 -6.09 -17.81
N GLN A 159 1.73 -6.46 -18.33
CA GLN A 159 2.78 -7.10 -17.54
C GLN A 159 3.43 -6.10 -16.59
N ARG A 160 3.46 -6.45 -15.29
CA ARG A 160 4.06 -5.62 -14.23
C ARG A 160 4.92 -6.44 -13.31
N LEU A 161 6.01 -5.84 -12.84
CA LEU A 161 6.82 -6.42 -11.79
C LEU A 161 6.25 -5.96 -10.46
N VAL A 162 5.25 -6.67 -9.91
CA VAL A 162 4.54 -6.17 -8.71
C VAL A 162 5.52 -6.02 -7.54
N ALA A 163 5.57 -4.80 -7.00
CA ALA A 163 6.26 -4.48 -5.76
C ALA A 163 5.32 -4.73 -4.57
N ASP A 164 4.15 -4.11 -4.59
CA ASP A 164 3.07 -4.35 -3.63
C ASP A 164 1.69 -4.01 -4.23
N CYS A 165 0.61 -4.48 -3.60
CA CYS A 165 -0.75 -4.16 -3.99
C CYS A 165 -1.75 -4.19 -2.83
N ILE A 166 -2.83 -3.43 -2.96
CA ILE A 166 -3.94 -3.42 -2.01
C ILE A 166 -5.28 -3.42 -2.75
N LEU A 167 -6.28 -4.10 -2.20
CA LEU A 167 -7.68 -3.96 -2.61
C LEU A 167 -8.30 -2.79 -1.84
N MET A 168 -8.82 -1.80 -2.57
CA MET A 168 -9.52 -0.65 -2.00
C MET A 168 -10.97 -1.00 -1.65
N ASP A 169 -11.57 -1.84 -2.49
CA ASP A 169 -12.88 -2.42 -2.36
C ASP A 169 -12.92 -3.78 -3.09
N VAL A 170 -14.11 -4.29 -3.43
CA VAL A 170 -14.28 -5.59 -4.10
C VAL A 170 -13.86 -5.56 -5.58
N ASP A 171 -13.84 -4.38 -6.18
CA ASP A 171 -13.73 -4.15 -7.62
C ASP A 171 -12.48 -3.34 -8.00
N THR A 172 -11.89 -2.62 -7.04
CA THR A 172 -10.77 -1.71 -7.24
C THR A 172 -9.52 -2.16 -6.48
N ALA A 173 -8.39 -2.24 -7.19
CA ALA A 173 -7.07 -2.45 -6.60
C ALA A 173 -6.09 -1.35 -6.98
N VAL A 174 -5.12 -1.13 -6.11
CA VAL A 174 -3.96 -0.30 -6.39
C VAL A 174 -2.71 -1.17 -6.37
N VAL A 175 -1.89 -1.02 -7.40
CA VAL A 175 -0.68 -1.82 -7.61
C VAL A 175 0.51 -0.91 -7.84
N SER A 176 1.62 -1.21 -7.17
CA SER A 176 2.93 -0.62 -7.47
C SER A 176 3.78 -1.59 -8.28
N ASP A 177 4.47 -1.04 -9.29
CA ASP A 177 5.47 -1.73 -10.09
C ASP A 177 6.88 -1.38 -9.58
N ARG A 178 7.79 -2.36 -9.58
CA ARG A 178 9.23 -2.18 -9.33
C ARG A 178 9.94 -1.29 -10.33
N LYS A 179 9.28 -0.93 -11.45
CA LYS A 179 9.76 0.11 -12.36
C LYS A 179 9.48 1.53 -11.85
N GLY A 180 8.72 1.67 -10.77
CA GLY A 180 8.45 2.95 -10.10
C GLY A 180 7.14 3.62 -10.52
N SER A 181 6.20 2.85 -11.05
CA SER A 181 4.83 3.32 -11.30
C SER A 181 3.85 2.80 -10.24
N ILE A 182 2.75 3.53 -10.09
CA ILE A 182 1.55 3.10 -9.39
C ILE A 182 0.37 3.18 -10.36
N ALA A 183 -0.54 2.22 -10.25
CA ALA A 183 -1.75 2.20 -11.06
C ALA A 183 -2.96 1.77 -10.23
N VAL A 184 -4.11 2.36 -10.57
CA VAL A 184 -5.41 1.95 -10.06
C VAL A 184 -6.09 1.12 -11.13
N LEU A 185 -6.48 -0.09 -10.78
CA LEU A 185 -7.18 -1.04 -11.64
C LEU A 185 -8.58 -1.27 -11.08
N SER A 186 -9.58 -1.27 -11.94
CA SER A 186 -10.97 -1.56 -11.59
C SER A 186 -11.54 -2.65 -12.49
N CYS A 187 -12.43 -3.50 -11.98
CA CYS A 187 -13.26 -4.30 -12.87
C CYS A 187 -14.41 -3.43 -13.40
N SER A 188 -14.49 -3.29 -14.72
CA SER A 188 -15.66 -2.66 -15.34
C SER A 188 -16.83 -3.64 -15.33
N ASN A 189 -18.02 -3.20 -14.89
CA ASN A 189 -19.28 -3.93 -15.04
C ASN A 189 -19.74 -3.98 -16.51
N GLN A 190 -18.82 -4.22 -17.45
CA GLN A 190 -19.21 -4.48 -18.83
C GLN A 190 -19.98 -5.79 -18.83
N SER A 191 -21.19 -5.72 -19.39
CA SER A 191 -22.18 -6.78 -19.46
C SER A 191 -21.55 -8.15 -19.71
N GLU A 192 -22.17 -9.18 -19.15
CA GLU A 192 -21.81 -10.61 -19.21
C GLU A 192 -21.62 -11.20 -20.64
N ASP A 193 -21.64 -10.38 -21.69
CA ASP A 193 -21.86 -10.75 -23.08
C ASP A 193 -20.63 -10.64 -24.00
N ASN A 194 -19.46 -10.24 -23.50
CA ASN A 194 -18.22 -10.27 -24.28
C ASN A 194 -17.32 -11.43 -23.83
N ALA A 195 -17.47 -12.52 -24.58
CA ALA A 195 -16.88 -13.84 -24.40
C ALA A 195 -15.36 -13.89 -24.68
N SER A 196 -14.54 -13.19 -23.89
CA SER A 196 -13.13 -13.59 -23.70
C SER A 196 -13.03 -14.50 -22.46
N PRO A 197 -12.29 -15.63 -22.55
CA PRO A 197 -12.07 -16.49 -21.38
C PRO A 197 -11.27 -15.78 -20.27
N GLU A 198 -10.49 -14.76 -20.65
CA GLU A 198 -9.73 -13.90 -19.73
C GLU A 198 -10.44 -12.54 -19.62
N ARG A 199 -10.92 -12.20 -18.41
CA ARG A 199 -11.51 -10.87 -18.14
C ARG A 199 -10.41 -9.95 -17.65
N ASN A 200 -10.09 -8.91 -18.40
CA ASN A 200 -9.07 -7.96 -17.99
C ASN A 200 -9.63 -6.86 -17.10
N LEU A 201 -8.84 -6.44 -16.12
CA LEU A 201 -9.10 -5.23 -15.36
C LEU A 201 -8.95 -4.01 -16.28
N THR A 202 -9.72 -2.96 -15.98
CA THR A 202 -9.58 -1.65 -16.62
C THR A 202 -8.61 -0.81 -15.79
N ARG A 203 -7.61 -0.22 -16.44
CA ARG A 203 -6.73 0.73 -15.74
C ARG A 203 -7.40 2.09 -15.64
N SER A 204 -7.85 2.44 -14.44
CA SER A 204 -8.55 3.69 -14.15
C SER A 204 -7.62 4.89 -14.20
N CYS A 205 -6.44 4.78 -13.60
CA CYS A 205 -5.40 5.81 -13.66
C CYS A 205 -4.01 5.23 -13.38
N SER A 206 -2.98 5.98 -13.73
CA SER A 206 -1.58 5.64 -13.42
C SER A 206 -0.71 6.87 -13.22
N PHE A 207 0.38 6.68 -12.49
CA PHE A 207 1.36 7.70 -12.18
C PHE A 207 2.76 7.11 -12.09
N TYR A 208 3.71 7.71 -12.80
CA TYR A 208 5.13 7.36 -12.66
C TYR A 208 5.76 8.20 -11.54
N MET A 209 6.05 7.54 -10.42
CA MET A 209 6.67 8.16 -9.25
C MET A 209 8.17 8.38 -9.49
N GLY A 210 8.81 7.48 -10.25
CA GLY A 210 10.27 7.43 -10.40
C GLY A 210 10.96 6.71 -9.25
N GLU A 211 10.19 6.13 -8.34
CA GLU A 211 10.65 5.40 -7.17
C GLU A 211 9.76 4.17 -6.91
N ILE A 212 10.33 3.10 -6.36
CA ILE A 212 9.60 1.87 -6.05
C ILE A 212 8.81 2.06 -4.75
N ALA A 213 7.48 2.01 -4.83
CA ALA A 213 6.62 1.87 -3.67
C ALA A 213 6.66 0.42 -3.17
N VAL A 214 7.21 0.23 -1.98
CA VAL A 214 7.46 -1.09 -1.38
C VAL A 214 6.34 -1.57 -0.47
N SER A 215 5.50 -0.65 0.03
CA SER A 215 4.33 -0.98 0.83
C SER A 215 3.22 0.04 0.61
N ILE A 216 2.02 -0.45 0.32
CA ILE A 216 0.82 0.35 0.08
C ILE A 216 -0.19 0.07 1.20
N ARG A 217 -0.73 1.13 1.81
CA ARG A 217 -1.72 1.05 2.88
C ARG A 217 -2.89 1.98 2.60
N LYS A 218 -4.11 1.51 2.84
CA LYS A 218 -5.30 2.35 2.87
C LYS A 218 -5.31 3.13 4.18
N GLY A 219 -5.43 4.45 4.11
CA GLY A 219 -5.44 5.31 5.28
C GLY A 219 -5.13 6.77 4.97
N SER A 220 -5.35 7.61 5.98
CA SER A 220 -5.08 9.05 5.97
C SER A 220 -4.29 9.46 7.21
N PHE A 221 -3.45 10.48 7.10
CA PHE A 221 -2.94 11.17 8.29
C PHE A 221 -4.03 12.14 8.72
N SER A 222 -4.47 12.04 9.98
CA SER A 222 -5.35 13.04 10.57
C SER A 222 -4.58 13.71 11.70
N TYR A 223 -4.09 14.92 11.46
CA TYR A 223 -3.67 15.78 12.54
C TYR A 223 -4.90 16.50 13.08
N LYS A 224 -5.29 16.20 14.31
CA LYS A 224 -6.35 16.95 14.98
C LYS A 224 -5.75 18.23 15.54
N LEU A 225 -5.99 19.37 14.87
CA LEU A 225 -5.75 20.66 15.50
C LEU A 225 -6.72 20.82 16.70
N PRO A 226 -6.27 21.30 17.87
CA PRO A 226 -7.14 21.49 19.04
C PRO A 226 -8.35 22.42 18.80
N ALA A 227 -8.36 23.19 17.71
CA ALA A 227 -9.42 24.13 17.34
C ALA A 227 -10.55 23.52 16.49
N ASP A 228 -10.36 22.32 15.92
CA ASP A 228 -11.33 21.70 15.00
C ASP A 228 -12.60 21.17 15.68
N ASP A 229 -12.60 21.03 17.01
CA ASP A 229 -13.77 20.58 17.76
C ASP A 229 -14.87 21.66 17.84
N ILE A 230 -14.59 22.91 17.48
CA ILE A 230 -15.54 24.04 17.59
C ILE A 230 -16.35 24.27 16.30
N LEU A 231 -15.91 23.72 15.15
CA LEU A 231 -16.48 24.02 13.82
C LEU A 231 -17.10 22.82 13.07
N LYS A 232 -17.32 21.67 13.73
CA LYS A 232 -17.94 20.52 13.07
C LYS A 232 -19.47 20.63 13.02
N GLY A 233 -19.96 21.27 11.96
CA GLY A 233 -21.31 20.99 11.45
C GLY A 233 -21.38 19.53 10.95
N PHE A 234 -22.47 18.83 11.27
CA PHE A 234 -22.64 17.39 11.04
C PHE A 234 -22.41 16.91 9.59
N ASP A 235 -22.63 17.75 8.56
CA ASP A 235 -22.48 17.36 7.14
C ASP A 235 -21.04 17.41 6.61
N VAL A 236 -20.20 18.31 7.12
CA VAL A 236 -18.81 18.47 6.66
C VAL A 236 -17.92 17.36 7.25
N ALA A 237 -18.22 16.93 8.48
CA ALA A 237 -17.49 15.87 9.16
C ALA A 237 -17.63 14.51 8.44
N ASN A 238 -18.80 14.18 7.91
CA ASN A 238 -19.04 12.92 7.18
C ASN A 238 -18.24 12.88 5.87
N THR A 239 -18.19 13.99 5.12
CA THR A 239 -17.48 14.07 3.84
C THR A 239 -15.96 13.95 4.01
N ILE A 240 -15.40 14.60 5.05
CA ILE A 240 -13.96 14.50 5.36
C ILE A 240 -13.59 13.09 5.81
N MET A 241 -14.45 12.44 6.61
CA MET A 241 -14.23 11.06 7.05
C MET A 241 -14.24 10.08 5.86
N ASP A 242 -15.15 10.27 4.89
CA ASP A 242 -15.28 9.42 3.70
C ASP A 242 -14.10 9.57 2.71
N LEU A 243 -13.55 10.79 2.59
CA LEU A 243 -12.31 11.08 1.83
C LEU A 243 -11.07 10.46 2.50
N SER A 244 -11.00 10.54 3.82
CA SER A 244 -9.91 9.97 4.63
C SER A 244 -9.87 8.44 4.52
N HIS A 245 -11.03 7.78 4.47
CA HIS A 245 -11.09 6.33 4.39
C HIS A 245 -10.59 5.78 3.05
N ASN A 246 -10.66 6.54 1.95
CA ASN A 246 -10.27 6.06 0.61
C ASN A 246 -8.92 6.59 0.12
N SER A 247 -8.18 7.27 0.99
CA SER A 247 -6.82 7.70 0.71
C SER A 247 -5.84 6.53 0.79
N ILE A 248 -4.75 6.62 0.03
CA ILE A 248 -3.73 5.58 -0.04
C ILE A 248 -2.39 6.18 0.29
N MET A 249 -1.67 5.52 1.18
CA MET A 249 -0.28 5.83 1.50
C MET A 249 0.62 4.79 0.87
N ALA A 250 1.70 5.25 0.24
CA ALA A 250 2.76 4.41 -0.28
C ALA A 250 4.08 4.80 0.38
N SER A 251 4.73 3.85 1.04
CA SER A 251 6.12 4.00 1.45
C SER A 251 7.04 3.46 0.36
N THR A 252 8.16 4.14 0.16
CA THR A 252 9.06 3.90 -0.96
C THR A 252 10.42 3.38 -0.50
N LEU A 253 11.19 2.81 -1.43
CA LEU A 253 12.46 2.17 -1.13
C LEU A 253 13.53 3.13 -0.56
N LEU A 254 13.53 4.40 -0.96
CA LEU A 254 14.45 5.45 -0.50
C LEU A 254 13.93 6.21 0.73
N GLY A 255 12.76 5.82 1.26
CA GLY A 255 12.23 6.34 2.53
C GLY A 255 11.19 7.45 2.41
N SER A 256 10.75 7.81 1.21
CA SER A 256 9.65 8.75 0.99
C SER A 256 8.30 8.13 1.36
N ILE A 257 7.37 8.94 1.86
CA ILE A 257 5.95 8.58 2.03
C ILE A 257 5.14 9.45 1.07
N ILE A 258 4.35 8.81 0.22
CA ILE A 258 3.53 9.47 -0.78
C ILE A 258 2.06 9.16 -0.49
N VAL A 259 1.21 10.17 -0.55
CA VAL A 259 -0.23 10.03 -0.28
C VAL A 259 -1.02 10.35 -1.54
N PHE A 260 -1.91 9.43 -1.91
CA PHE A 260 -2.86 9.59 -3.00
C PHE A 260 -4.24 9.88 -2.41
N ILE A 261 -4.76 11.06 -2.72
CA ILE A 261 -6.06 11.52 -2.25
C ILE A 261 -7.07 11.43 -3.40
N PRO A 262 -8.22 10.76 -3.21
CA PRO A 262 -9.31 10.83 -4.17
C PRO A 262 -9.93 12.23 -4.17
N ILE A 263 -10.13 12.81 -5.35
CA ILE A 263 -10.77 14.11 -5.55
C ILE A 263 -11.97 13.97 -6.49
N SER A 264 -12.90 14.93 -6.46
CA SER A 264 -14.04 14.91 -7.38
C SER A 264 -13.58 15.12 -8.84
N ARG A 265 -14.43 14.76 -9.80
CA ARG A 265 -14.13 14.96 -11.22
C ARG A 265 -14.00 16.44 -11.58
N GLU A 266 -14.80 17.29 -10.93
CA GLU A 266 -14.79 18.74 -11.11
C GLU A 266 -13.50 19.35 -10.55
N GLU A 267 -13.08 18.90 -9.36
CA GLU A 267 -11.81 19.29 -8.74
C GLU A 267 -10.61 18.84 -9.58
N HIS A 268 -10.66 17.60 -10.10
CA HIS A 268 -9.63 17.07 -10.99
C HIS A 268 -9.50 17.92 -12.25
N ALA A 269 -10.60 18.25 -12.95
CA ALA A 269 -10.55 19.06 -14.16
C ALA A 269 -9.99 20.48 -13.90
N LEU A 270 -10.33 21.08 -12.76
CA LEU A 270 -9.81 22.39 -12.36
C LEU A 270 -8.30 22.34 -12.08
N LEU A 271 -7.85 21.34 -11.31
CA LEU A 271 -6.44 21.16 -10.96
C LEU A 271 -5.60 20.69 -12.15
N GLU A 272 -6.15 19.91 -13.07
CA GLU A 272 -5.50 19.54 -14.33
C GLU A 272 -5.19 20.78 -15.18
N ALA A 273 -6.18 21.68 -15.31
CA ALA A 273 -5.99 22.95 -16.00
C ALA A 273 -4.96 23.85 -15.31
N LEU A 274 -4.87 23.81 -13.97
CA LEU A 274 -3.85 24.54 -13.23
C LEU A 274 -2.45 23.95 -13.45
N GLN A 275 -2.31 22.63 -13.31
CA GLN A 275 -1.04 21.93 -13.51
C GLN A 275 -0.47 22.18 -14.89
N ALA A 276 -1.32 22.16 -15.93
CA ALA A 276 -0.90 22.46 -17.30
C ALA A 276 -0.30 23.86 -17.46
N ARG A 277 -0.72 24.84 -16.66
CA ARG A 277 -0.15 26.19 -16.64
C ARG A 277 1.12 26.26 -15.80
N LEU A 278 1.15 25.63 -14.63
CA LEU A 278 2.32 25.58 -13.74
C LEU A 278 3.53 24.94 -14.42
N VAL A 279 3.33 23.86 -15.18
CA VAL A 279 4.41 23.14 -15.87
C VAL A 279 5.17 24.02 -16.87
N VAL A 280 4.51 25.02 -17.46
CA VAL A 280 5.11 25.90 -18.48
C VAL A 280 5.43 27.31 -17.95
N HIS A 281 4.91 27.68 -16.77
CA HIS A 281 5.13 29.01 -16.22
C HIS A 281 6.58 29.18 -15.74
N PRO A 282 7.28 30.27 -16.09
CA PRO A 282 8.73 30.40 -15.84
C PRO A 282 9.19 30.23 -14.39
N LEU A 283 8.32 30.53 -13.41
CA LEU A 283 8.65 30.40 -11.98
C LEU A 283 8.54 28.96 -11.45
N THR A 284 7.81 28.08 -12.15
CA THR A 284 7.44 26.73 -11.67
C THR A 284 7.83 25.63 -12.67
N ALA A 285 8.26 26.01 -13.87
CA ALA A 285 8.70 25.08 -14.88
C ALA A 285 9.91 24.24 -14.41
N PRO A 286 10.01 22.96 -14.81
CA PRO A 286 11.13 22.10 -14.43
C PRO A 286 12.50 22.70 -14.74
N ILE A 287 13.35 22.86 -13.72
CA ILE A 287 14.66 23.54 -13.83
C ILE A 287 15.58 22.88 -14.88
N LEU A 288 15.51 21.55 -15.00
CA LEU A 288 16.33 20.79 -15.93
C LEU A 288 15.75 20.75 -17.36
N GLY A 289 14.63 21.43 -17.62
CA GLY A 289 13.97 21.45 -18.93
C GLY A 289 13.29 20.12 -19.31
N ASN A 290 13.12 19.21 -18.35
CA ASN A 290 12.40 17.96 -18.59
C ASN A 290 10.91 18.23 -18.87
N ASP A 291 10.33 17.51 -19.82
CA ASP A 291 8.88 17.51 -20.00
C ASP A 291 8.22 16.76 -18.82
N HIS A 292 7.40 17.49 -18.06
CA HIS A 292 6.69 16.95 -16.89
C HIS A 292 5.72 15.83 -17.27
N ASN A 293 4.98 16.02 -18.36
CA ASN A 293 4.00 15.07 -18.83
C ASN A 293 4.66 13.79 -19.31
N GLU A 294 5.75 13.87 -20.06
CA GLU A 294 6.56 12.74 -20.49
C GLU A 294 7.06 11.97 -19.26
N PHE A 295 7.70 12.66 -18.31
CA PHE A 295 8.23 12.04 -17.10
C PHE A 295 7.16 11.30 -16.29
N ARG A 296 6.04 11.96 -15.95
CA ARG A 296 4.97 11.37 -15.12
C ARG A 296 4.16 10.30 -15.85
N SER A 297 4.30 10.19 -17.17
CA SER A 297 3.56 9.24 -18.01
C SER A 297 4.40 8.10 -18.61
N ARG A 298 5.68 7.93 -18.21
CA ARG A 298 6.62 6.95 -18.78
C ARG A 298 6.13 5.49 -18.89
N GLU A 299 5.09 5.10 -18.15
CA GLU A 299 4.47 3.76 -18.20
C GLU A 299 2.94 3.80 -18.39
N SER A 300 2.40 4.97 -18.69
CA SER A 300 0.98 5.16 -18.96
C SER A 300 0.71 4.97 -20.46
N SER A 301 -0.35 4.24 -20.80
CA SER A 301 -0.81 4.15 -22.18
C SER A 301 -1.68 5.36 -22.51
N ALA A 302 -1.69 5.76 -23.78
CA ALA A 302 -2.54 6.84 -24.27
C ALA A 302 -4.01 6.60 -23.89
N GLY A 303 -4.68 7.65 -23.43
CA GLY A 303 -6.11 7.64 -23.08
C GLY A 303 -6.46 7.22 -21.64
N VAL A 304 -5.48 6.84 -20.81
CA VAL A 304 -5.73 6.58 -19.39
C VAL A 304 -5.66 7.90 -18.59
N PRO A 305 -6.68 8.22 -17.76
CA PRO A 305 -6.65 9.38 -16.88
C PRO A 305 -5.38 9.43 -16.02
N LYS A 306 -4.75 10.60 -15.94
CA LYS A 306 -3.53 10.79 -15.15
C LYS A 306 -3.88 11.18 -13.71
N ILE A 307 -3.12 10.64 -12.77
CA ILE A 307 -3.07 11.19 -11.41
C ILE A 307 -2.33 12.53 -11.48
N LEU A 308 -2.85 13.53 -10.80
CA LEU A 308 -2.24 14.86 -10.74
C LEU A 308 -1.04 14.85 -9.80
N ASP A 309 -0.03 15.66 -10.13
CA ASP A 309 1.20 15.80 -9.38
C ASP A 309 1.00 16.84 -8.27
N GLY A 310 0.80 16.36 -7.04
CA GLY A 310 0.59 17.20 -5.86
C GLY A 310 1.75 18.16 -5.59
N ASP A 311 3.00 17.76 -5.87
CA ASP A 311 4.17 18.61 -5.65
C ASP A 311 4.21 19.76 -6.67
N MET A 312 3.83 19.49 -7.92
CA MET A 312 3.71 20.54 -8.94
C MET A 312 2.58 21.52 -8.57
N LEU A 313 1.44 21.01 -8.13
CA LEU A 313 0.29 21.82 -7.73
C LEU A 313 0.58 22.66 -6.47
N ALA A 314 1.33 22.12 -5.52
CA ALA A 314 1.68 22.81 -4.27
C ALA A 314 2.50 24.08 -4.51
N GLN A 315 3.32 24.14 -5.57
CA GLN A 315 4.07 25.34 -5.94
C GLN A 315 3.18 26.57 -6.15
N PHE A 316 1.91 26.38 -6.53
CA PHE A 316 0.97 27.50 -6.65
C PHE A 316 0.75 28.23 -5.31
N LEU A 317 0.80 27.51 -4.19
CA LEU A 317 0.66 28.08 -2.85
C LEU A 317 1.89 28.91 -2.43
N GLU A 318 3.05 28.69 -3.06
CA GLU A 318 4.28 29.43 -2.79
C GLU A 318 4.36 30.75 -3.58
N LEU A 319 3.50 30.94 -4.57
CA LEU A 319 3.45 32.15 -5.40
C LEU A 319 2.73 33.30 -4.69
N THR A 320 3.18 34.53 -4.96
CA THR A 320 2.45 35.75 -4.56
C THR A 320 1.11 35.86 -5.29
N SER A 321 0.15 36.63 -4.76
CA SER A 321 -1.17 36.80 -5.39
C SER A 321 -1.08 37.29 -6.84
N MET A 322 -0.17 38.23 -7.15
CA MET A 322 0.04 38.70 -8.52
C MET A 322 0.58 37.60 -9.45
N GLN A 323 1.45 36.73 -8.94
CA GLN A 323 1.99 35.60 -9.72
C GLN A 323 0.94 34.51 -9.91
N GLN A 324 0.08 34.26 -8.92
CA GLN A 324 -1.04 33.33 -9.02
C GLN A 324 -2.04 33.77 -10.09
N GLU A 325 -2.38 35.06 -10.13
CA GLU A 325 -3.22 35.65 -11.19
C GLU A 325 -2.57 35.47 -12.56
N ALA A 326 -1.27 35.80 -12.69
CA ALA A 326 -0.53 35.62 -13.93
C ALA A 326 -0.49 34.17 -14.41
N VAL A 327 -0.37 33.19 -13.49
CA VAL A 327 -0.47 31.77 -13.82
C VAL A 327 -1.85 31.42 -14.36
N LEU A 328 -2.94 31.90 -13.73
CA LEU A 328 -4.30 31.58 -14.19
C LEU A 328 -4.67 32.23 -15.53
N GLU A 329 -4.09 33.38 -15.84
CA GLU A 329 -4.26 34.10 -17.11
C GLU A 329 -3.54 33.43 -18.28
N LEU A 330 -2.56 32.54 -18.03
CA LEU A 330 -1.87 31.82 -19.10
C LEU A 330 -2.87 31.02 -19.96
N PRO A 331 -2.88 31.24 -21.30
CA PRO A 331 -3.68 30.45 -22.21
C PRO A 331 -3.21 28.98 -22.18
N LEU A 332 -4.15 28.05 -22.06
CA LEU A 332 -3.87 26.64 -22.31
C LEU A 332 -3.59 26.48 -23.81
N GLY A 333 -2.34 26.25 -24.19
CA GLY A 333 -1.99 25.93 -25.57
C GLY A 333 -2.64 24.60 -25.97
N SER A 334 -3.44 24.59 -27.04
CA SER A 334 -3.91 23.35 -27.64
C SER A 334 -2.75 22.64 -28.35
N PRO A 335 -2.40 21.39 -28.04
CA PRO A 335 -1.59 20.59 -28.95
C PRO A 335 -2.49 20.06 -30.09
N ASP A 336 -2.09 20.38 -31.31
CA ASP A 336 -2.53 19.87 -32.61
C ASP A 336 -3.64 18.80 -32.63
N THR A 337 -4.84 19.20 -33.03
CA THR A 337 -5.74 18.35 -33.82
C THR A 337 -6.49 19.22 -34.82
N VAL A 338 -6.26 18.94 -36.10
CA VAL A 338 -6.84 19.60 -37.26
C VAL A 338 -8.37 19.62 -37.20
N MET A 339 -8.94 20.77 -37.60
CA MET A 339 -10.36 21.10 -37.74
C MET A 339 -11.31 19.96 -38.13
N LEU A 340 -12.47 19.91 -37.46
CA LEU A 340 -13.82 20.09 -38.06
C LEU A 340 -14.90 19.77 -37.00
N SER A 341 -15.46 20.80 -36.35
CA SER A 341 -16.88 20.83 -35.93
C SER A 341 -17.19 22.16 -35.24
N SER A 342 -18.21 22.83 -35.76
CA SER A 342 -18.77 24.09 -35.29
C SER A 342 -19.66 23.91 -34.06
N LYS A 343 -19.20 24.37 -32.90
CA LYS A 343 -19.97 25.02 -31.81
C LYS A 343 -19.00 25.32 -30.66
N PRO A 344 -18.92 26.55 -30.12
CA PRO A 344 -18.11 26.80 -28.94
C PRO A 344 -18.76 26.05 -27.76
N PRO A 345 -18.05 25.16 -27.06
CA PRO A 345 -18.51 24.72 -25.75
C PRO A 345 -18.52 25.96 -24.86
N SER A 346 -19.61 26.13 -24.09
CA SER A 346 -19.75 27.16 -23.07
C SER A 346 -18.44 27.33 -22.30
N SER A 347 -17.88 28.54 -22.32
CA SER A 347 -16.67 28.87 -21.56
C SER A 347 -16.88 28.42 -20.10
N PRO A 348 -16.03 27.53 -19.56
CA PRO A 348 -16.10 27.24 -18.13
C PRO A 348 -15.91 28.55 -17.36
N ALA A 349 -16.62 28.69 -16.24
CA ALA A 349 -16.53 29.87 -15.40
C ALA A 349 -15.05 30.22 -15.11
N PRO A 350 -14.66 31.51 -15.09
CA PRO A 350 -13.28 31.88 -14.87
C PRO A 350 -12.80 31.33 -13.52
N ILE A 351 -11.72 30.56 -13.55
CA ILE A 351 -11.10 29.98 -12.37
C ILE A 351 -10.56 31.13 -11.53
N THR A 352 -11.05 31.27 -10.29
CA THR A 352 -10.57 32.32 -9.37
C THR A 352 -9.44 31.80 -8.48
N VAL A 353 -8.49 32.66 -8.14
CA VAL A 353 -7.39 32.34 -7.20
C VAL A 353 -7.94 31.78 -5.90
N ASN A 354 -8.96 32.44 -5.31
CA ASN A 354 -9.56 32.01 -4.05
C ASN A 354 -10.15 30.58 -4.10
N GLN A 355 -10.75 30.18 -5.23
CA GLN A 355 -11.25 28.82 -5.39
C GLN A 355 -10.12 27.80 -5.42
N VAL A 356 -9.05 28.10 -6.17
CA VAL A 356 -7.87 27.23 -6.30
C VAL A 356 -7.15 27.08 -4.97
N VAL A 357 -6.86 28.20 -4.30
CA VAL A 357 -6.16 28.21 -3.01
C VAL A 357 -6.93 27.41 -1.98
N ARG A 358 -8.24 27.65 -1.82
CA ARG A 358 -9.06 26.88 -0.86
C ARG A 358 -9.08 25.39 -1.15
N LEU A 359 -9.10 25.00 -2.43
CA LEU A 359 -9.08 23.59 -2.83
C LEU A 359 -7.72 22.96 -2.50
N LEU A 360 -6.62 23.61 -2.86
CA LEU A 360 -5.27 23.14 -2.59
C LEU A 360 -4.97 23.10 -1.10
N GLU A 361 -5.37 24.12 -0.34
CA GLU A 361 -5.29 24.13 1.12
C GLU A 361 -6.08 22.98 1.72
N ARG A 362 -7.32 22.73 1.28
CA ARG A 362 -8.10 21.59 1.77
C ARG A 362 -7.40 20.25 1.51
N VAL A 363 -6.81 20.07 0.33
CA VAL A 363 -6.09 18.84 -0.03
C VAL A 363 -4.75 18.73 0.73
N HIS A 364 -4.05 19.85 0.95
CA HIS A 364 -2.78 19.90 1.66
C HIS A 364 -2.94 19.77 3.18
N TYR A 365 -3.96 20.40 3.76
CA TYR A 365 -4.31 20.24 5.19
C TYR A 365 -4.96 18.90 5.50
N ALA A 366 -5.50 18.18 4.51
CA ALA A 366 -5.87 16.78 4.70
C ALA A 366 -4.65 15.86 4.91
N LEU A 367 -3.42 16.36 4.72
CA LEU A 367 -2.17 15.62 4.83
C LEU A 367 -1.33 15.97 6.07
N ASN A 368 -1.49 17.20 6.59
CA ASN A 368 -0.73 17.73 7.73
C ASN A 368 -1.55 17.73 9.01
#